data_AF-A0A1S2JYW4-F1
#
_entry.id   AF-A0A1S2JYW4-F1
#
_cell.length_a   1.000
_cell.length_b   1.000
_cell.length_c   1.000
_cell.angle_alpha   90.00
_cell.angle_beta   90.00
_cell.angle_gamma   90.00
#
_symmetry.space_group_name_H-M   'P 1'
#
loop_
_entity.id
_entity.type
_entity.pdbx_description
1 polymer ?
#
loop_
_entity_poly.entity_id
_entity_poly.type
_entity_poly.pdbx_seq_one_letter_code
_entity_poly.pdbx_strand_id
1 'polypeptide(L)'
;MSTSAATGFCRVTVVAPDSRIDVALPEDIAVADIHPVILRLTGQSQAVATPTGYHLVRRDGTVLDGARTLVAQQVLDGEVLLLRPFAQSLPPAVFDDVADAVASAVTRDRHLWRDDMLRGAGLVGAVLLLLLTGFVLWYADPVRHDMHGLPGIVAGAAGLLLTAFAGVRARVYGDRPAAVAFGLGALPLLLVAGSGIIGPDAGQGPGRLQFLLGCVTVLVAAVTLVALAPGGDAPFVGATFVAVAGTLATFAAILTEASATATAAVCAPVAVGLVAFLPGLSARFARLPIGYAAPRGPSADFDADPDGDADARPGAQPVEADRVAVQARRGHELLLGLVGGCAALVVGAAAVLGFAGNTWGQLLALAAGLAMLLRARLFRYTSQVACALVAGLAAIGLLVLGLALNPPADLVREFLQYGDRGGLDIRTVWLAAALAAGAALATAIGLVIPRKGLSPFWGRLLDLVEGAVLLSLVPLCLAVLDVYSAARSLTS
;
A
#
# COMPACT_ATOMS: atom_id res chain seq x y z
N MET A 1 9.53 45.87 25.41
CA MET A 1 10.93 46.05 24.94
C MET A 1 11.80 45.18 25.81
N SER A 2 12.16 44.00 25.31
CA SER A 2 13.11 43.11 25.98
C SER A 2 14.45 43.30 25.28
N THR A 3 15.39 43.92 25.98
CA THR A 3 16.79 44.03 25.60
C THR A 3 17.41 42.62 25.64
N SER A 4 17.45 41.95 24.50
CA SER A 4 18.32 40.78 24.33
C SER A 4 19.75 41.30 24.33
N ALA A 5 20.58 40.81 25.25
CA ALA A 5 22.01 41.05 25.22
C ALA A 5 22.55 40.60 23.85
N ALA A 6 23.12 41.53 23.08
CA ALA A 6 23.77 41.22 21.80
C ALA A 6 24.99 40.35 22.11
N THR A 7 24.82 39.03 21.97
CA THR A 7 25.91 38.09 22.21
C THR A 7 26.95 38.11 21.08
N GLY A 8 26.75 38.91 20.02
CA GLY A 8 27.64 38.96 18.86
C GLY A 8 27.57 37.69 18.00
N PHE A 9 26.62 36.79 18.29
CA PHE A 9 26.45 35.52 17.60
C PHE A 9 25.02 35.36 17.11
N CYS A 10 24.88 34.81 15.91
CA CYS A 10 23.64 34.39 15.31
C CYS A 10 23.58 32.85 15.26
N ARG A 11 22.53 32.25 15.85
CA ARG A 11 22.26 30.81 15.82
C ARG A 11 21.57 30.45 14.53
N VAL A 12 22.24 29.69 13.67
CA VAL A 12 21.68 29.24 12.38
C VAL A 12 21.78 27.74 12.24
N THR A 13 20.85 27.17 11.49
CA THR A 13 20.97 25.78 11.02
C THR A 13 21.64 25.81 9.66
N VAL A 14 22.80 25.16 9.51
CA VAL A 14 23.43 24.94 8.19
C VAL A 14 23.08 23.52 7.71
N VAL A 15 22.48 23.44 6.54
CA VAL A 15 22.13 22.18 5.86
C VAL A 15 23.07 21.98 4.68
N ALA A 16 23.97 21.01 4.80
CA ALA A 16 24.81 20.51 3.73
C ALA A 16 24.15 19.27 3.05
N PRO A 17 24.68 18.78 1.92
CA PRO A 17 24.09 17.63 1.22
C PRO A 17 23.89 16.39 2.10
N ASP A 18 24.89 16.08 2.94
CA ASP A 18 24.92 14.85 3.75
C ASP A 18 24.91 15.12 5.27
N SER A 19 24.83 16.39 5.68
CA SER A 19 24.87 16.76 7.10
C SER A 19 24.01 17.99 7.40
N ARG A 20 23.53 18.06 8.63
CA ARG A 20 22.86 19.24 9.19
C ARG A 20 23.48 19.55 10.53
N ILE A 21 23.89 20.79 10.72
CA ILE A 21 24.48 21.26 11.97
C ILE A 21 23.79 22.55 12.41
N ASP A 22 23.59 22.68 13.73
CA ASP A 22 23.14 23.93 14.34
C ASP A 22 24.37 24.60 14.95
N VAL A 23 24.68 25.81 14.50
CA VAL A 23 25.90 26.53 14.85
C VAL A 23 25.58 27.96 15.26
N ALA A 24 26.30 28.46 16.25
CA ALA A 24 26.33 29.88 16.58
C ALA A 24 27.50 30.52 15.82
N LEU A 25 27.19 31.39 14.86
CA LEU A 25 28.17 32.07 14.01
C LEU A 25 28.32 33.53 14.45
N PRO A 26 29.54 34.10 14.47
CA PRO A 26 29.72 35.53 14.71
C PRO A 26 28.93 36.38 13.71
N GLU A 27 28.17 37.36 14.20
CA GLU A 27 27.25 38.12 13.37
C GLU A 27 27.90 39.33 12.65
N ASP A 28 29.08 39.74 13.15
CA ASP A 28 29.87 40.91 12.76
C ASP A 28 31.09 40.57 11.86
N ILE A 29 31.33 39.29 11.59
CA ILE A 29 32.40 38.82 10.71
C ILE A 29 31.85 38.56 9.30
N ALA A 30 32.66 38.80 8.27
CA ALA A 30 32.30 38.52 6.89
C ALA A 30 32.06 37.01 6.68
N VAL A 31 31.04 36.68 5.88
CA VAL A 31 30.66 35.28 5.62
C VAL A 31 31.83 34.47 5.03
N ALA A 32 32.71 35.09 4.23
CA ALA A 32 33.89 34.44 3.66
C ALA A 32 34.87 33.91 4.71
N ASP A 33 35.03 34.59 5.85
CA ASP A 33 35.98 34.20 6.90
C ASP A 33 35.44 33.08 7.78
N ILE A 34 34.11 32.98 7.90
CA ILE A 34 33.40 31.93 8.65
C ILE A 34 33.27 30.65 7.80
N HIS A 35 33.28 30.80 6.48
CA HIS A 35 33.03 29.71 5.53
C HIS A 35 33.94 28.47 5.68
N PRO A 36 35.28 28.60 5.89
CA PRO A 36 36.14 27.44 6.12
C PRO A 36 35.79 26.66 7.39
N VAL A 37 35.32 27.37 8.43
CA VAL A 37 34.89 26.76 9.69
C VAL A 37 33.61 25.96 9.47
N ILE A 38 32.65 26.50 8.72
CA ILE A 38 31.40 25.81 8.37
C ILE A 38 31.68 24.56 7.54
N LEU A 39 32.58 24.65 6.55
CA LEU A 39 32.99 23.48 5.76
C LEU A 39 33.62 22.38 6.61
N ARG A 40 34.51 22.76 7.54
CA ARG A 40 35.14 21.83 8.47
C ARG A 40 34.12 21.18 9.41
N LEU A 41 33.17 21.94 9.95
CA LEU A 41 32.12 21.43 10.83
C LEU A 41 31.11 20.53 10.11
N THR A 42 30.81 20.83 8.84
CA THR A 42 29.90 20.01 8.02
C THR A 42 30.58 18.80 7.38
N GLY A 43 31.91 18.67 7.52
CA GLY A 43 32.71 17.59 6.95
C GLY A 43 32.73 17.58 5.43
N GLN A 44 32.39 18.69 4.78
CA GLN A 44 32.25 18.76 3.33
C GLN A 44 33.63 18.85 2.69
N SER A 45 33.94 17.84 1.87
CA SER A 45 35.14 17.79 1.04
C SER A 45 34.75 17.88 -0.43
N GLN A 46 35.58 18.54 -1.21
CA GLN A 46 35.30 18.78 -2.63
C GLN A 46 35.71 17.57 -3.47
N ALA A 47 34.82 17.15 -4.39
CA ALA A 47 35.16 16.15 -5.37
C ALA A 47 36.17 16.71 -6.38
N VAL A 48 37.17 15.89 -6.75
CA VAL A 48 38.34 16.26 -7.58
C VAL A 48 37.99 16.82 -8.98
N ALA A 49 36.74 16.68 -9.43
CA ALA A 49 36.29 17.09 -10.76
C ALA A 49 35.27 18.26 -10.78
N THR A 50 35.02 18.92 -9.65
CA THR A 50 33.98 19.96 -9.53
C THR A 50 34.59 21.35 -9.34
N PRO A 51 34.05 22.42 -9.97
CA PRO A 51 34.44 23.80 -9.70
C PRO A 51 34.54 24.12 -8.21
N THR A 52 35.59 24.84 -7.83
CA THR A 52 35.94 25.06 -6.42
C THR A 52 35.05 26.11 -5.77
N GLY A 53 34.25 25.70 -4.80
CA GLY A 53 33.58 26.62 -3.87
C GLY A 53 32.28 26.05 -3.31
N TYR A 54 31.84 26.62 -2.19
CA TYR A 54 30.48 26.45 -1.68
C TYR A 54 29.90 27.84 -1.46
N HIS A 55 28.57 27.92 -1.53
CA HIS A 55 27.81 29.11 -1.20
C HIS A 55 26.81 28.79 -0.10
N LEU A 56 26.64 29.73 0.82
CA LEU A 56 25.51 29.73 1.74
C LEU A 56 24.34 30.41 1.04
N VAL A 57 23.24 29.68 0.94
CA VAL A 57 22.02 30.13 0.26
C VAL A 57 20.89 30.10 1.26
N ARG A 58 20.11 31.16 1.32
CA ARG A 58 18.88 31.18 2.11
C ARG A 58 17.84 30.23 1.53
N ARG A 59 16.81 29.94 2.32
CA ARG A 59 15.71 29.06 1.91
C ARG A 59 14.91 29.60 0.72
N ASP A 60 14.90 30.91 0.52
CA ASP A 60 14.27 31.59 -0.62
C ASP A 60 15.11 31.51 -1.91
N GLY A 61 16.33 30.97 -1.85
CA GLY A 61 17.26 30.87 -2.98
C GLY A 61 18.26 32.02 -3.08
N THR A 62 18.20 33.01 -2.18
CA THR A 62 19.13 34.14 -2.17
C THR A 62 20.52 33.69 -1.72
N VAL A 63 21.54 33.91 -2.56
CA VAL A 63 22.94 33.59 -2.23
C VAL A 63 23.49 34.68 -1.31
N LEU A 64 24.07 34.29 -0.18
CA LEU A 64 24.75 35.21 0.72
C LEU A 64 26.06 35.70 0.09
N ASP A 65 26.27 37.00 0.15
CA ASP A 65 27.48 37.68 -0.27
C ASP A 65 28.60 37.41 0.75
N GLY A 66 29.69 36.80 0.28
CA GLY A 66 30.85 36.47 1.10
C GLY A 66 31.54 37.68 1.71
N ALA A 67 31.44 38.86 1.08
CA ALA A 67 32.08 40.09 1.54
C ALA A 67 31.33 40.80 2.67
N ARG A 68 30.10 40.38 2.99
CA ARG A 68 29.24 41.02 3.99
C ARG A 68 29.06 40.14 5.22
N THR A 69 28.74 40.77 6.35
CA THR A 69 28.45 40.07 7.60
C THR A 69 27.03 39.51 7.60
N LEU A 70 26.73 38.60 8.55
CA LEU A 70 25.38 38.03 8.69
C LEU A 70 24.35 39.09 9.08
N VAL A 71 24.72 40.02 9.97
CA VAL A 71 23.86 41.17 10.35
C VAL A 71 23.61 42.11 9.18
N ALA A 72 24.64 42.42 8.37
CA ALA A 72 24.49 43.30 7.22
C ALA A 72 23.56 42.72 6.14
N GLN A 73 23.41 41.39 6.13
CA GLN A 73 22.52 40.66 5.24
C GLN A 73 21.19 40.28 5.92
N GLN A 74 20.95 40.78 7.15
CA GLN A 74 19.75 40.56 7.95
C GLN A 74 19.42 39.08 8.19
N VAL A 75 20.43 38.24 8.42
CA VAL A 75 20.23 36.82 8.80
C VAL A 75 19.73 36.78 10.24
N LEU A 76 18.63 36.06 10.45
CA LEU A 76 17.95 36.00 11.75
C LEU A 76 18.33 34.74 12.53
N ASP A 77 18.25 34.82 13.85
CA ASP A 77 18.35 33.66 14.72
C ASP A 77 17.28 32.61 14.38
N GLY A 78 17.73 31.36 14.23
CA GLY A 78 16.91 30.22 13.82
C GLY A 78 16.74 30.07 12.32
N GLU A 79 17.35 30.95 11.50
CA GLU A 79 17.29 30.83 10.04
C GLU A 79 18.06 29.60 9.53
N VAL A 80 17.54 28.98 8.47
CA VAL A 80 18.14 27.80 7.85
C VAL A 80 18.88 28.21 6.59
N LEU A 81 20.20 27.99 6.59
CA LEU A 81 21.10 28.25 5.47
C LEU A 81 21.47 26.94 4.78
N LEU A 82 21.37 26.91 3.47
CA LEU A 82 21.72 25.78 2.61
C LEU A 82 23.14 25.95 2.10
N LEU A 83 24.01 24.99 2.38
CA LEU A 83 25.37 24.96 1.85
C LEU A 83 25.37 24.23 0.51
N ARG A 84 25.45 24.98 -0.60
CA ARG A 84 25.42 24.42 -1.97
C ARG A 84 26.79 24.47 -2.62
N PRO A 85 27.22 23.41 -3.33
CA PRO A 85 28.42 23.46 -4.17
C PRO A 85 28.30 24.53 -5.25
N PHE A 86 29.38 25.24 -5.54
CA PHE A 86 29.45 26.28 -6.58
C PHE A 86 28.94 25.77 -7.93
N ALA A 87 29.26 24.52 -8.28
CA ALA A 87 28.81 23.88 -9.51
C ALA A 87 27.29 23.85 -9.70
N GLN A 88 26.53 23.88 -8.60
CA GLN A 88 25.07 23.86 -8.62
C GLN A 88 24.45 25.27 -8.65
N SER A 89 25.27 26.32 -8.56
CA SER A 89 24.87 27.72 -8.68
C SER A 89 25.33 28.39 -9.97
N LEU A 90 25.90 27.62 -10.91
CA LEU A 90 26.18 28.17 -12.24
C LEU A 90 24.87 28.59 -12.93
N PRO A 91 24.89 29.68 -13.73
CA PRO A 91 23.78 30.02 -14.60
C PRO A 91 23.40 28.80 -15.48
N PRO A 92 22.13 28.65 -15.84
CA PRO A 92 21.71 27.58 -16.74
C PRO A 92 22.54 27.64 -18.04
N ALA A 93 22.88 26.47 -18.56
CA ALA A 93 23.64 26.36 -19.81
C ALA A 93 22.93 27.15 -20.91
N VAL A 94 23.65 28.10 -21.50
CA VAL A 94 23.21 28.82 -22.70
C VAL A 94 23.60 27.95 -23.88
N PHE A 95 22.61 27.50 -24.64
CA PHE A 95 22.84 26.69 -25.84
C PHE A 95 22.93 27.62 -27.05
N ASP A 96 23.97 27.44 -27.86
CA ASP A 96 24.18 28.24 -29.07
C ASP A 96 23.28 27.78 -30.24
N ASP A 97 22.73 26.56 -30.17
CA ASP A 97 21.82 26.00 -31.16
C ASP A 97 20.46 25.64 -30.54
N VAL A 98 19.39 26.08 -31.22
CA VAL A 98 18.01 25.75 -30.87
C VAL A 98 17.75 24.25 -30.97
N ALA A 99 18.38 23.54 -31.92
CA ALA A 99 18.26 22.09 -32.05
C ALA A 99 18.81 21.37 -30.82
N ASP A 100 19.94 21.83 -30.29
CA ASP A 100 20.59 21.24 -29.11
C ASP A 100 19.85 21.62 -27.81
N ALA A 101 19.31 22.84 -27.73
CA ALA A 101 18.39 23.25 -26.67
C ALA A 101 17.11 22.38 -26.64
N VAL A 102 16.53 22.08 -27.81
CA VAL A 102 15.35 21.21 -27.92
C VAL A 102 15.72 19.76 -27.62
N ALA A 103 16.84 19.25 -28.14
CA ALA A 103 17.29 17.89 -27.88
C ALA A 103 17.57 17.65 -26.39
N SER A 104 18.26 18.60 -25.73
CA SER A 104 18.54 18.55 -24.29
C SER A 104 17.28 18.72 -23.44
N ALA A 105 16.33 19.57 -23.85
CA ALA A 105 15.04 19.70 -23.18
C ALA A 105 14.21 18.40 -23.30
N VAL A 106 14.14 17.80 -24.49
CA VAL A 106 13.38 16.56 -24.74
C VAL A 106 13.98 15.37 -23.99
N THR A 107 15.32 15.24 -23.97
CA THR A 107 15.99 14.16 -23.22
C THR A 107 15.91 14.34 -21.71
N ARG A 108 15.80 15.58 -21.22
CA ARG A 108 15.60 15.89 -19.79
C ARG A 108 14.17 15.61 -19.33
N ASP A 109 13.18 15.95 -20.16
CA ASP A 109 11.75 15.85 -19.80
C ASP A 109 11.11 14.50 -20.15
N ARG A 110 11.67 13.74 -21.09
CA ARG A 110 11.11 12.45 -21.51
C ARG A 110 12.02 11.29 -21.10
N HIS A 111 11.49 10.44 -20.24
CA HIS A 111 12.08 9.12 -20.01
C HIS A 111 11.95 8.28 -21.29
N LEU A 112 13.07 8.07 -21.99
CA LEU A 112 13.15 7.12 -23.09
C LEU A 112 12.84 5.70 -22.58
N TRP A 113 12.26 4.86 -23.44
CA TRP A 113 12.03 3.45 -23.12
C TRP A 113 13.37 2.77 -22.84
N ARG A 114 13.55 2.32 -21.60
CA ARG A 114 14.77 1.65 -21.12
C ARG A 114 14.54 0.15 -20.95
N ASP A 115 15.61 -0.62 -20.93
CA ASP A 115 15.58 -2.07 -20.71
C ASP A 115 14.85 -2.46 -19.42
N ASP A 116 14.92 -1.62 -18.38
CA ASP A 116 14.18 -1.84 -17.13
C ASP A 116 12.65 -1.77 -17.31
N MET A 117 12.16 -0.88 -18.19
CA MET A 117 10.73 -0.80 -18.52
C MET A 117 10.30 -1.99 -19.36
N LEU A 118 11.13 -2.41 -20.32
CA LEU A 118 10.89 -3.63 -21.11
C LEU A 118 10.81 -4.85 -20.21
N ARG A 119 11.75 -4.97 -19.25
CA ARG A 119 11.77 -6.05 -18.27
C ARG A 119 10.53 -6.02 -17.38
N GLY A 120 10.14 -4.86 -16.86
CA GLY A 120 8.94 -4.69 -16.06
C GLY A 120 7.68 -5.09 -16.83
N ALA A 121 7.52 -4.59 -18.06
CA ALA A 121 6.41 -4.93 -18.94
C ALA A 121 6.36 -6.43 -19.29
N GLY A 122 7.52 -7.04 -19.57
CA GLY A 122 7.63 -8.47 -19.84
C GLY A 122 7.23 -9.33 -18.64
N LEU A 123 7.64 -8.96 -17.43
CA LEU A 123 7.24 -9.68 -16.21
C LEU A 123 5.74 -9.53 -15.93
N VAL A 124 5.17 -8.33 -16.10
CA VAL A 124 3.72 -8.10 -15.96
C VAL A 124 2.95 -8.92 -16.99
N GLY A 125 3.40 -8.93 -18.25
CA GLY A 125 2.83 -9.74 -19.31
C GLY A 125 2.89 -11.23 -19.00
N ALA A 126 4.01 -11.72 -18.46
CA ALA A 126 4.14 -13.12 -18.04
C ALA A 126 3.15 -13.49 -16.93
N VAL A 127 3.00 -12.65 -15.90
CA VAL A 127 2.01 -12.88 -14.83
C VAL A 127 0.60 -12.93 -15.39
N LEU A 128 0.25 -12.01 -16.29
CA LEU A 128 -1.06 -11.98 -16.94
C LEU A 128 -1.32 -13.24 -17.77
N LEU A 129 -0.35 -13.70 -18.56
CA LEU A 129 -0.47 -14.92 -19.35
C LEU A 129 -0.60 -16.18 -18.46
N LEU A 130 0.10 -16.23 -17.32
CA LEU A 130 -0.03 -17.32 -16.36
C LEU A 130 -1.40 -17.32 -15.68
N LEU A 131 -1.93 -16.15 -15.34
CA LEU A 131 -3.31 -16.00 -14.86
C LEU A 131 -4.32 -16.50 -15.90
N LEU A 132 -4.17 -16.10 -17.16
CA LEU A 132 -5.02 -16.56 -18.26
C LEU A 132 -4.88 -18.07 -18.49
N THR A 133 -3.70 -18.64 -18.28
CA THR A 133 -3.50 -20.10 -18.33
C THR A 133 -4.35 -20.80 -17.27
N GLY A 134 -4.43 -20.24 -16.05
CA GLY A 134 -5.35 -20.73 -15.01
C GLY A 134 -6.80 -20.72 -15.45
N PHE A 135 -7.25 -19.65 -16.11
CA PHE A 135 -8.60 -19.58 -16.69
C PHE A 135 -8.82 -20.61 -17.79
N VAL A 136 -7.85 -20.78 -18.71
CA VAL A 136 -7.94 -21.79 -19.78
C VAL A 136 -8.08 -23.20 -19.19
N LEU A 137 -7.31 -23.52 -18.14
CA LEU A 137 -7.40 -24.82 -17.47
C LEU A 137 -8.72 -24.98 -16.71
N TRP A 138 -9.20 -23.94 -16.04
CA TRP A 138 -10.48 -23.94 -15.34
C TRP A 138 -11.67 -24.17 -16.29
N TYR A 139 -11.63 -23.59 -17.49
CA TYR A 139 -12.66 -23.73 -18.52
C TYR A 139 -12.41 -24.89 -19.49
N ALA A 140 -11.42 -25.75 -19.25
CA ALA A 140 -11.17 -26.94 -20.07
C ALA A 140 -12.34 -27.93 -20.04
N ASP A 141 -13.01 -28.04 -18.89
CA ASP A 141 -14.39 -28.54 -18.80
C ASP A 141 -15.33 -27.34 -18.57
N PRO A 142 -15.98 -26.82 -19.63
CA PRO A 142 -16.77 -25.60 -19.53
C PRO A 142 -18.10 -25.80 -18.78
N VAL A 143 -18.51 -27.05 -18.52
CA VAL A 143 -19.81 -27.34 -17.90
C VAL A 143 -19.64 -27.62 -16.42
N ARG A 144 -18.63 -28.41 -16.04
CA ARG A 144 -18.46 -28.88 -14.66
C ARG A 144 -17.26 -28.29 -13.96
N HIS A 145 -16.32 -27.72 -14.70
CA HIS A 145 -15.04 -27.27 -14.17
C HIS A 145 -14.34 -28.37 -13.35
N ASP A 146 -14.41 -29.63 -13.81
CA ASP A 146 -13.78 -30.74 -13.12
C ASP A 146 -12.25 -30.68 -13.27
N MET A 147 -11.58 -30.41 -12.16
CA MET A 147 -10.13 -30.30 -12.10
C MET A 147 -9.45 -31.63 -11.75
N HIS A 148 -10.22 -32.68 -11.43
CA HIS A 148 -9.69 -34.00 -11.09
C HIS A 148 -9.33 -34.80 -12.35
N GLY A 149 -8.34 -34.30 -13.08
CA GLY A 149 -7.89 -34.89 -14.32
C GLY A 149 -6.72 -34.13 -14.92
N LEU A 150 -6.63 -34.16 -16.25
CA LEU A 150 -5.54 -33.51 -16.99
C LEU A 150 -5.39 -32.00 -16.65
N PRO A 151 -6.47 -31.19 -16.54
CA PRO A 151 -6.33 -29.77 -16.22
C PRO A 151 -5.65 -29.51 -14.88
N GLY A 152 -6.03 -30.25 -13.83
CA GLY A 152 -5.42 -30.15 -12.50
C GLY A 152 -3.97 -30.64 -12.48
N ILE A 153 -3.64 -31.71 -13.22
CA ILE A 153 -2.27 -32.22 -13.33
C ILE A 153 -1.37 -31.19 -14.03
N VAL A 154 -1.82 -30.62 -15.15
CA VAL A 154 -1.07 -29.58 -15.89
C VAL A 154 -0.90 -28.33 -15.03
N ALA A 155 -1.96 -27.89 -14.34
CA ALA A 155 -1.90 -26.76 -13.42
C ALA A 155 -0.92 -27.01 -12.27
N GLY A 156 -0.93 -28.22 -11.71
CA GLY A 156 -0.06 -28.62 -10.61
C GLY A 156 1.41 -28.69 -11.01
N ALA A 157 1.69 -29.32 -12.16
CA ALA A 157 3.04 -29.39 -12.71
C ALA A 157 3.59 -28.00 -13.03
N ALA A 158 2.81 -27.16 -13.73
CA ALA A 158 3.21 -25.79 -14.05
C ALA A 158 3.41 -24.94 -12.78
N GLY A 159 2.47 -25.00 -11.84
CA GLY A 159 2.53 -24.28 -10.57
C GLY A 159 3.74 -24.67 -9.72
N LEU A 160 4.08 -25.96 -9.66
CA LEU A 160 5.26 -26.46 -8.94
C LEU A 160 6.56 -26.00 -9.61
N LEU A 161 6.65 -26.12 -10.95
CA LEU A 161 7.81 -25.67 -11.72
C LEU A 161 8.04 -24.16 -11.56
N LEU A 162 6.98 -23.35 -11.62
CA LEU A 162 7.05 -21.90 -11.45
C LEU A 162 7.44 -21.51 -10.02
N THR A 163 6.95 -22.24 -9.02
CA THR A 163 7.33 -22.03 -7.61
C THR A 163 8.81 -22.36 -7.39
N ALA A 164 9.29 -23.47 -7.94
CA ALA A 164 10.71 -23.82 -7.91
C ALA A 164 11.56 -22.78 -8.64
N PHE A 165 11.13 -22.34 -9.83
CA PHE A 165 11.80 -21.31 -10.60
C PHE A 165 11.87 -19.97 -9.84
N ALA A 166 10.78 -19.55 -9.21
CA ALA A 166 10.74 -18.36 -8.35
C ALA A 166 11.72 -18.48 -7.18
N GLY A 167 11.77 -19.64 -6.52
CA GLY A 167 12.73 -19.93 -5.46
C GLY A 167 14.18 -19.82 -5.91
N VAL A 168 14.51 -20.38 -7.08
CA VAL A 168 15.84 -20.28 -7.69
C VAL A 168 16.19 -18.83 -8.03
N ARG A 169 15.26 -18.07 -8.64
CA ARG A 169 15.47 -16.64 -8.92
C ARG A 169 15.72 -15.83 -7.66
N ALA A 170 15.00 -16.11 -6.57
CA ALA A 170 15.17 -15.43 -5.29
C ALA A 170 16.50 -15.77 -4.60
N ARG A 171 16.90 -17.06 -4.58
CA ARG A 171 18.06 -17.55 -3.81
C ARG A 171 19.38 -17.52 -4.56
N VAL A 172 19.38 -17.93 -5.83
CA VAL A 172 20.61 -18.10 -6.62
C VAL A 172 20.95 -16.82 -7.37
N TYR A 173 19.95 -16.21 -8.02
CA TYR A 173 20.17 -15.02 -8.85
C TYR A 173 19.95 -13.70 -8.13
N GLY A 174 19.37 -13.72 -6.92
CA GLY A 174 18.98 -12.50 -6.20
C GLY A 174 17.95 -11.63 -6.94
N ASP A 175 17.28 -12.19 -7.96
CA ASP A 175 16.32 -11.48 -8.81
C ASP A 175 14.92 -11.52 -8.19
N ARG A 176 14.67 -10.55 -7.31
CA ARG A 176 13.41 -10.37 -6.60
C ARG A 176 12.19 -10.13 -7.52
N PRO A 177 12.20 -9.18 -8.48
CA PRO A 177 11.01 -8.93 -9.29
C PRO A 177 10.61 -10.13 -10.15
N ALA A 178 11.57 -10.88 -10.70
CA ALA A 178 11.25 -12.11 -11.42
C ALA A 178 10.70 -13.18 -10.47
N ALA A 179 11.30 -13.37 -9.29
CA ALA A 179 10.80 -14.32 -8.30
C ALA A 179 9.36 -14.02 -7.87
N VAL A 180 9.04 -12.75 -7.62
CA VAL A 180 7.67 -12.30 -7.30
C VAL A 180 6.73 -12.56 -8.47
N ALA A 181 7.11 -12.22 -9.70
CA ALA A 181 6.27 -12.42 -10.87
C ALA A 181 5.90 -13.91 -11.07
N PHE A 182 6.89 -14.80 -11.15
CA PHE A 182 6.62 -16.22 -11.35
C PHE A 182 6.00 -16.90 -10.13
N GLY A 183 6.36 -16.44 -8.91
CA GLY A 183 5.75 -16.94 -7.68
C GLY A 183 4.26 -16.58 -7.60
N LEU A 184 3.88 -15.33 -7.91
CA LEU A 184 2.47 -14.91 -7.97
C LEU A 184 1.72 -15.61 -9.11
N GLY A 185 2.35 -15.79 -10.28
CA GLY A 185 1.77 -16.53 -11.40
C GLY A 185 1.54 -18.01 -11.11
N ALA A 186 2.29 -18.60 -10.17
CA ALA A 186 2.11 -19.99 -9.75
C ALA A 186 0.86 -20.20 -8.88
N LEU A 187 0.48 -19.22 -8.06
CA LEU A 187 -0.57 -19.41 -7.04
C LEU A 187 -1.96 -19.75 -7.64
N PRO A 188 -2.45 -19.07 -8.69
CA PRO A 188 -3.71 -19.43 -9.34
C PRO A 188 -3.69 -20.84 -9.92
N LEU A 189 -2.55 -21.26 -10.51
CA LEU A 189 -2.40 -22.61 -11.05
C LEU A 189 -2.41 -23.66 -9.94
N LEU A 190 -1.77 -23.37 -8.80
CA LEU A 190 -1.78 -24.26 -7.63
C LEU A 190 -3.13 -24.31 -6.92
N LEU A 191 -3.92 -23.23 -6.96
CA LEU A 191 -5.31 -23.21 -6.50
C LEU A 191 -6.15 -24.18 -7.33
N VAL A 192 -6.05 -24.07 -8.67
CA VAL A 192 -6.73 -24.97 -9.61
C VAL A 192 -6.28 -26.41 -9.40
N ALA A 193 -4.97 -26.67 -9.30
CA ALA A 193 -4.43 -28.00 -9.04
C ALA A 193 -4.93 -28.59 -7.70
N GLY A 194 -4.94 -27.79 -6.64
CA GLY A 194 -5.39 -28.20 -5.31
C GLY A 194 -6.88 -28.55 -5.28
N SER A 195 -7.70 -27.81 -6.03
CA SER A 195 -9.12 -28.13 -6.19
C SER A 195 -9.37 -29.48 -6.89
N GLY A 196 -8.41 -29.98 -7.67
CA GLY A 196 -8.46 -31.27 -8.35
C GLY A 196 -7.90 -32.45 -7.57
N ILE A 197 -7.42 -32.28 -6.32
CA ILE A 197 -6.85 -33.39 -5.53
C ILE A 197 -7.90 -34.47 -5.25
N ILE A 198 -9.12 -34.05 -4.91
CA ILE A 198 -10.26 -34.93 -4.69
C ILE A 198 -11.32 -34.62 -5.74
N GLY A 199 -11.76 -35.66 -6.46
CA GLY A 199 -12.82 -35.55 -7.46
C GLY A 199 -14.13 -35.03 -6.86
N PRO A 200 -14.88 -34.16 -7.57
CA PRO A 200 -16.22 -33.80 -7.17
C PRO A 200 -17.18 -34.99 -7.28
N ASP A 201 -18.29 -34.93 -6.55
CA ASP A 201 -19.35 -35.92 -6.66
C ASP A 201 -19.89 -35.98 -8.10
N ALA A 202 -20.31 -37.17 -8.53
CA ALA A 202 -20.76 -37.39 -9.90
C ALA A 202 -21.91 -36.44 -10.28
N GLY A 203 -21.69 -35.58 -11.28
CA GLY A 203 -22.69 -34.61 -11.71
C GLY A 203 -22.45 -33.18 -11.24
N GLN A 204 -21.53 -32.95 -10.30
CA GLN A 204 -21.29 -31.65 -9.67
C GLN A 204 -19.92 -31.08 -10.04
N GLY A 205 -19.80 -29.75 -9.91
CA GLY A 205 -18.52 -29.06 -10.02
C GLY A 205 -17.77 -28.98 -8.68
N PRO A 206 -16.66 -28.23 -8.62
CA PRO A 206 -15.86 -28.08 -7.41
C PRO A 206 -16.68 -27.40 -6.29
N GLY A 207 -16.81 -28.12 -5.17
CA GLY A 207 -17.53 -27.66 -3.98
C GLY A 207 -16.62 -27.08 -2.89
N ARG A 208 -17.14 -27.02 -1.66
CA ARG A 208 -16.44 -26.44 -0.50
C ARG A 208 -15.12 -27.17 -0.19
N LEU A 209 -15.10 -28.50 -0.28
CA LEU A 209 -13.91 -29.30 0.03
C LEU A 209 -12.79 -29.06 -0.99
N GLN A 210 -13.12 -28.99 -2.28
CA GLN A 210 -12.18 -28.72 -3.35
C GLN A 210 -11.58 -27.32 -3.20
N PHE A 211 -12.41 -26.32 -2.88
CA PHE A 211 -11.91 -24.97 -2.60
C PHE A 211 -10.99 -24.93 -1.36
N LEU A 212 -11.34 -25.64 -0.28
CA LEU A 212 -10.49 -25.77 0.91
C LEU A 212 -9.11 -26.36 0.56
N LEU A 213 -9.07 -27.44 -0.22
CA LEU A 213 -7.82 -28.06 -0.66
C LEU A 213 -7.00 -27.12 -1.55
N GLY A 214 -7.65 -26.39 -2.45
CA GLY A 214 -7.04 -25.32 -3.22
C GLY A 214 -6.42 -24.22 -2.35
N CYS A 215 -7.11 -23.77 -1.30
CA CYS A 215 -6.54 -22.80 -0.36
C CYS A 215 -5.32 -23.37 0.38
N VAL A 216 -5.36 -24.64 0.79
CA VAL A 216 -4.24 -25.31 1.48
C VAL A 216 -3.03 -25.49 0.56
N THR A 217 -3.21 -25.83 -0.72
CA THR A 217 -2.08 -25.93 -1.67
C THR A 217 -1.42 -24.57 -1.89
N VAL A 218 -2.22 -23.51 -2.07
CA VAL A 218 -1.71 -22.13 -2.16
C VAL A 218 -1.00 -21.73 -0.88
N LEU A 219 -1.53 -22.11 0.29
CA LEU A 219 -0.90 -21.82 1.59
C LEU A 219 0.49 -22.45 1.68
N VAL A 220 0.62 -23.73 1.36
CA VAL A 220 1.91 -24.44 1.38
C VAL A 220 2.91 -23.77 0.43
N ALA A 221 2.48 -23.43 -0.78
CA ALA A 221 3.34 -22.77 -1.75
C ALA A 221 3.74 -21.35 -1.33
N ALA A 222 2.80 -20.55 -0.82
CA ALA A 222 3.07 -19.20 -0.34
C ALA A 222 4.04 -19.19 0.85
N VAL A 223 3.86 -20.09 1.83
CA VAL A 223 4.80 -20.26 2.95
C VAL A 223 6.17 -20.68 2.46
N THR A 224 6.23 -21.60 1.48
CA THR A 224 7.49 -22.03 0.86
C THR A 224 8.20 -20.85 0.18
N LEU A 225 7.46 -20.00 -0.55
CA LEU A 225 8.01 -18.81 -1.20
C LEU A 225 8.49 -17.76 -0.18
N VAL A 226 7.77 -17.56 0.92
CA VAL A 226 8.24 -16.71 2.05
C VAL A 226 9.55 -17.27 2.62
N ALA A 227 9.63 -18.58 2.87
CA ALA A 227 10.84 -19.20 3.39
C ALA A 227 12.03 -19.11 2.41
N LEU A 228 11.77 -19.12 1.10
CA LEU A 228 12.79 -18.99 0.06
C LEU A 228 13.17 -17.54 -0.23
N ALA A 229 12.37 -16.54 0.12
CA ALA A 229 12.65 -15.13 -0.16
C ALA A 229 13.52 -14.49 0.94
N PRO A 230 14.74 -14.02 0.64
CA PRO A 230 15.58 -13.31 1.63
C PRO A 230 15.10 -11.88 1.94
N GLY A 231 14.16 -11.33 1.15
CA GLY A 231 13.53 -10.02 1.34
C GLY A 231 12.64 -9.63 0.15
N GLY A 232 11.73 -8.68 0.34
CA GLY A 232 10.69 -8.36 -0.64
C GLY A 232 9.59 -9.42 -0.71
N ASP A 233 9.35 -10.12 0.39
CA ASP A 233 8.40 -11.23 0.51
C ASP A 233 6.95 -10.79 0.72
N ALA A 234 6.69 -9.48 0.77
CA ALA A 234 5.36 -8.90 1.01
C ALA A 234 4.23 -9.55 0.17
N PRO A 235 4.37 -9.80 -1.14
CA PRO A 235 3.30 -10.46 -1.91
C PRO A 235 3.03 -11.90 -1.46
N PHE A 236 4.07 -12.63 -1.04
CA PHE A 236 3.94 -14.00 -0.54
C PHE A 236 3.36 -14.03 0.88
N VAL A 237 3.67 -13.05 1.72
CA VAL A 237 3.01 -12.84 3.02
C VAL A 237 1.52 -12.57 2.83
N GLY A 238 1.16 -11.72 1.86
CA GLY A 238 -0.24 -11.45 1.52
C GLY A 238 -0.96 -12.69 1.00
N ALA A 239 -0.31 -13.45 0.10
CA ALA A 239 -0.85 -14.73 -0.38
C ALA A 239 -1.04 -15.74 0.76
N THR A 240 -0.07 -15.84 1.67
CA THR A 240 -0.17 -16.69 2.88
C THR A 240 -1.37 -16.29 3.72
N PHE A 241 -1.54 -14.99 3.99
CA PHE A 241 -2.66 -14.48 4.78
C PHE A 241 -4.01 -14.82 4.13
N VAL A 242 -4.16 -14.57 2.83
CA VAL A 242 -5.40 -14.88 2.09
C VAL A 242 -5.67 -16.37 2.08
N ALA A 243 -4.65 -17.19 1.89
CA ALA A 243 -4.79 -18.64 1.87
C ALA A 243 -5.19 -19.19 3.25
N VAL A 244 -4.62 -18.67 4.34
CA VAL A 244 -5.06 -18.98 5.72
C VAL A 244 -6.52 -18.57 5.92
N ALA A 245 -6.86 -17.32 5.58
CA ALA A 245 -8.22 -16.82 5.75
C ALA A 245 -9.24 -17.62 4.94
N GLY A 246 -8.93 -17.95 3.67
CA GLY A 246 -9.74 -18.81 2.82
C GLY A 246 -9.90 -20.20 3.42
N THR A 247 -8.80 -20.83 3.84
CA THR A 247 -8.83 -22.15 4.50
C THR A 247 -9.73 -22.15 5.73
N LEU A 248 -9.57 -21.19 6.64
CA LEU A 248 -10.37 -21.09 7.85
C LEU A 248 -11.84 -20.77 7.55
N ALA A 249 -12.10 -19.86 6.61
CA ALA A 249 -13.45 -19.48 6.21
C ALA A 249 -14.20 -20.66 5.59
N THR A 250 -13.56 -21.41 4.70
CA THR A 250 -14.15 -22.59 4.06
C THR A 250 -14.30 -23.75 5.04
N PHE A 251 -13.34 -23.96 5.94
CA PHE A 251 -13.48 -24.94 7.01
C PHE A 251 -14.69 -24.63 7.91
N ALA A 252 -14.85 -23.38 8.33
CA ALA A 252 -16.02 -22.93 9.08
C ALA A 252 -17.33 -23.09 8.28
N ALA A 253 -17.29 -22.81 6.97
CA ALA A 253 -18.44 -22.99 6.08
C ALA A 253 -18.85 -24.46 5.92
N ILE A 254 -17.89 -25.40 5.99
CA ILE A 254 -18.17 -26.84 6.00
C ILE A 254 -18.82 -27.24 7.32
N LEU A 255 -18.27 -26.80 8.46
CA LEU A 255 -18.80 -27.14 9.79
C LEU A 255 -20.20 -26.57 10.08
N THR A 256 -20.48 -25.38 9.55
CA THR A 256 -21.76 -24.68 9.78
C THR A 256 -22.75 -24.88 8.62
N GLU A 257 -22.34 -25.62 7.60
CA GLU A 257 -23.06 -25.75 6.32
C GLU A 257 -23.42 -24.40 5.66
N ALA A 258 -22.73 -23.32 6.01
CA ALA A 258 -23.03 -21.96 5.56
C ALA A 258 -22.82 -21.76 4.06
N SER A 259 -23.72 -21.02 3.42
CA SER A 259 -23.60 -20.66 2.00
C SER A 259 -22.35 -19.81 1.74
N ALA A 260 -21.85 -19.82 0.49
CA ALA A 260 -20.71 -18.98 0.10
C ALA A 260 -20.95 -17.49 0.41
N THR A 261 -22.19 -17.02 0.20
CA THR A 261 -22.62 -15.66 0.51
C THR A 261 -22.51 -15.36 2.01
N ALA A 262 -22.96 -16.27 2.88
CA ALA A 262 -22.86 -16.12 4.33
C ALA A 262 -21.40 -16.07 4.80
N THR A 263 -20.54 -16.95 4.25
CA THR A 263 -19.11 -16.93 4.56
C THR A 263 -18.43 -15.64 4.11
N ALA A 264 -18.72 -15.17 2.89
CA ALA A 264 -18.19 -13.92 2.36
C ALA A 264 -18.67 -12.70 3.18
N ALA A 265 -19.92 -12.74 3.66
CA ALA A 265 -20.49 -11.69 4.49
C ALA A 265 -19.74 -11.50 5.81
N VAL A 266 -19.19 -12.57 6.39
CA VAL A 266 -18.35 -12.49 7.59
C VAL A 266 -16.91 -12.07 7.24
N CYS A 267 -16.35 -12.61 6.14
CA CYS A 267 -14.97 -12.34 5.74
C CYS A 267 -14.72 -10.86 5.43
N ALA A 268 -15.64 -10.18 4.75
CA ALA A 268 -15.46 -8.78 4.35
C ALA A 268 -15.30 -7.81 5.55
N PRO A 269 -16.24 -7.75 6.53
CA PRO A 269 -16.10 -6.93 7.73
C PRO A 269 -14.87 -7.30 8.57
N VAL A 270 -14.55 -8.59 8.71
CA VAL A 270 -13.38 -9.03 9.47
C VAL A 270 -12.09 -8.54 8.83
N ALA A 271 -11.96 -8.66 7.50
CA ALA A 271 -10.81 -8.16 6.76
C ALA A 271 -10.65 -6.64 6.89
N VAL A 272 -11.74 -5.88 6.68
CA VAL A 272 -11.76 -4.41 6.81
C VAL A 272 -11.45 -3.98 8.25
N GLY A 273 -11.99 -4.68 9.25
CA GLY A 273 -11.70 -4.42 10.65
C GLY A 273 -10.23 -4.66 10.99
N LEU A 274 -9.64 -5.75 10.47
CA LEU A 274 -8.25 -6.10 10.72
C LEU A 274 -7.27 -5.04 10.19
N VAL A 275 -7.58 -4.39 9.07
CA VAL A 275 -6.79 -3.30 8.47
C VAL A 275 -6.46 -2.21 9.51
N ALA A 276 -7.37 -1.91 10.44
CA ALA A 276 -7.16 -0.93 11.51
C ALA A 276 -6.02 -1.31 12.48
N PHE A 277 -5.83 -2.61 12.70
CA PHE A 277 -4.90 -3.14 13.69
C PHE A 277 -3.55 -3.57 13.07
N LEU A 278 -3.47 -3.64 11.74
CA LEU A 278 -2.28 -4.09 11.02
C LEU A 278 -1.00 -3.29 11.33
N PRO A 279 -1.02 -1.94 11.44
CA PRO A 279 0.19 -1.18 11.78
C PRO A 279 0.76 -1.59 13.15
N GLY A 280 -0.11 -1.73 14.15
CA GLY A 280 0.28 -2.14 15.50
C GLY A 280 0.76 -3.59 15.56
N LEU A 281 0.08 -4.51 14.86
CA LEU A 281 0.49 -5.91 14.78
C LEU A 281 1.85 -6.05 14.09
N SER A 282 2.06 -5.36 12.97
CA SER A 282 3.33 -5.42 12.24
C SER A 282 4.50 -4.88 13.05
N ALA A 283 4.31 -3.77 13.77
CA ALA A 283 5.35 -3.22 14.64
C ALA A 283 5.77 -4.21 15.74
N ARG A 284 4.80 -4.96 16.30
CA ARG A 284 5.06 -6.00 17.31
C ARG A 284 5.78 -7.22 16.71
N PHE A 285 5.36 -7.69 15.53
CA PHE A 285 6.01 -8.80 14.83
C PHE A 285 7.44 -8.46 14.37
N ALA A 286 7.67 -7.20 13.98
CA ALA A 286 9.00 -6.68 13.62
C ALA A 286 9.91 -6.43 14.83
N ARG A 287 9.38 -6.56 16.07
CA ARG A 287 10.09 -6.30 17.34
C ARG A 287 10.77 -4.93 17.37
N LEU A 288 10.11 -3.91 16.81
CA LEU A 288 10.66 -2.56 16.83
C LEU A 288 10.84 -2.10 18.28
N PRO A 289 12.00 -1.50 18.62
CA PRO A 289 12.23 -0.98 19.96
C PRO A 289 11.18 0.10 20.25
N ILE A 290 10.29 -0.19 21.20
CA ILE A 290 9.32 0.79 21.68
C ILE A 290 10.10 1.76 22.54
N GLY A 291 10.32 2.97 22.04
CA GLY A 291 10.93 4.06 22.80
C GLY A 291 10.04 4.44 23.96
N TYR A 292 10.12 3.71 25.07
CA TYR A 292 9.52 4.13 26.32
C TYR A 292 10.45 5.17 26.94
N ALA A 293 10.17 6.45 26.67
CA ALA A 293 10.70 7.53 27.49
C ALA A 293 9.82 7.59 28.75
N ALA A 294 10.32 7.06 29.87
CA ALA A 294 9.70 7.31 31.17
C ALA A 294 9.60 8.84 31.35
N PRO A 295 8.45 9.39 31.78
CA PRO A 295 8.37 10.80 32.13
C PRO A 295 9.46 11.13 33.14
N ARG A 296 10.42 11.99 32.78
CA ARG A 296 11.42 12.47 33.71
C ARG A 296 10.68 13.28 34.77
N GLY A 297 10.67 12.79 36.01
CA GLY A 297 10.15 13.55 37.14
C GLY A 297 11.03 14.78 37.40
N PRO A 298 10.46 15.90 37.88
CA PRO A 298 11.21 17.14 38.15
C PRO A 298 12.29 17.01 39.26
N SER A 299 12.39 15.86 39.92
CA SER A 299 13.40 15.57 40.94
C SER A 299 14.69 14.94 40.40
N ALA A 300 14.76 14.57 39.12
CA ALA A 300 15.96 13.94 38.55
C ALA A 300 17.10 14.93 38.22
N ASP A 301 16.86 16.24 38.28
CA ASP A 301 17.86 17.27 37.99
C ASP A 301 18.58 17.80 39.26
N PHE A 302 18.20 17.35 40.46
CA PHE A 302 18.76 17.89 41.72
C PHE A 302 19.85 17.04 42.39
N ASP A 303 20.04 15.78 41.98
CA ASP A 303 21.09 14.88 42.53
C ASP A 303 22.19 14.55 41.51
N ALA A 304 22.45 15.45 40.56
CA ALA A 304 23.63 15.35 39.70
C ALA A 304 24.86 15.86 40.46
N ASP A 305 25.51 14.94 41.17
CA ASP A 305 26.83 15.13 41.76
C ASP A 305 27.83 15.56 40.65
N PRO A 306 28.47 16.75 40.75
CA PRO A 306 29.36 17.26 39.69
C PRO A 306 30.66 16.44 39.51
N ASP A 307 31.01 15.57 40.46
CA ASP A 307 32.29 14.86 40.50
C ASP A 307 32.17 13.33 40.34
N GLY A 308 31.01 12.82 39.92
CA GLY A 308 30.80 11.39 39.64
C GLY A 308 31.18 11.00 38.21
N ASP A 309 32.17 10.12 38.06
CA ASP A 309 32.63 9.51 36.80
C ASP A 309 31.53 9.35 35.74
N ALA A 310 31.69 10.07 34.62
CA ALA A 310 30.78 10.08 33.48
C ALA A 310 30.63 8.72 32.76
N ASP A 311 31.36 7.69 33.19
CA ASP A 311 31.40 6.36 32.59
C ASP A 311 30.40 5.35 33.20
N ALA A 312 29.65 5.72 34.24
CA ALA A 312 28.71 4.82 34.92
C ALA A 312 27.23 5.13 34.61
N ARG A 313 26.86 5.48 33.37
CA ARG A 313 25.45 5.53 32.95
C ARG A 313 24.94 4.11 32.66
N PRO A 314 23.99 3.55 33.44
CA PRO A 314 23.44 2.23 33.14
C PRO A 314 22.50 2.32 31.92
N GLY A 315 22.90 1.72 30.80
CA GLY A 315 21.94 1.05 29.90
C GLY A 315 21.44 1.77 28.65
N ALA A 316 22.03 2.88 28.20
CA ALA A 316 21.82 3.32 26.81
C ALA A 316 22.79 2.57 25.89
N GLN A 317 22.53 1.28 25.65
CA GLN A 317 23.25 0.55 24.61
C GLN A 317 23.13 1.35 23.30
N PRO A 318 24.23 1.63 22.59
CA PRO A 318 24.15 2.26 21.28
C PRO A 318 23.28 1.37 20.40
N VAL A 319 22.06 1.83 20.12
CA VAL A 319 21.15 1.14 19.23
C VAL A 319 21.83 1.14 17.87
N GLU A 320 22.32 -0.03 17.42
CA GLU A 320 22.88 -0.19 16.08
C GLU A 320 21.82 0.21 15.07
N ALA A 321 21.96 1.41 14.51
CA ALA A 321 21.02 2.00 13.58
C ALA A 321 20.72 1.06 12.40
N ASP A 322 21.71 0.29 11.96
CA ASP A 322 21.59 -0.71 10.91
C ASP A 322 20.64 -1.86 11.28
N ARG A 323 20.70 -2.37 12.51
CA ARG A 323 19.79 -3.43 12.98
C ARG A 323 18.35 -2.93 13.03
N VAL A 324 18.14 -1.70 13.52
CA VAL A 324 16.81 -1.08 13.56
C VAL A 324 16.29 -0.80 12.15
N ALA A 325 17.14 -0.38 11.22
CA ALA A 325 16.76 -0.16 9.82
C ALA A 325 16.31 -1.46 9.13
N VAL A 326 17.03 -2.58 9.36
CA VAL A 326 16.64 -3.90 8.83
C VAL A 326 15.32 -4.38 9.45
N GLN A 327 15.13 -4.21 10.75
CA GLN A 327 13.87 -4.55 11.44
C GLN A 327 12.69 -3.71 10.94
N ALA A 328 12.89 -2.40 10.76
CA ALA A 328 11.88 -1.48 10.25
C ALA A 328 11.46 -1.82 8.82
N ARG A 329 12.44 -2.14 7.95
CA ARG A 329 12.15 -2.57 6.58
C ARG A 329 11.34 -3.86 6.56
N ARG A 330 11.69 -4.85 7.39
CA ARG A 330 10.94 -6.10 7.49
C ARG A 330 9.51 -5.87 8.02
N GLY A 331 9.34 -4.99 9.00
CA GLY A 331 8.01 -4.58 9.46
C GLY A 331 7.18 -3.88 8.37
N HIS A 332 7.81 -3.07 7.53
CA HIS A 332 7.13 -2.46 6.39
C HIS A 332 6.69 -3.49 5.35
N GLU A 333 7.55 -4.46 5.02
CA GLU A 333 7.25 -5.54 4.07
C GLU A 333 6.12 -6.46 4.61
N LEU A 334 6.17 -6.84 5.89
CA LEU A 334 5.08 -7.58 6.56
C LEU A 334 3.76 -6.80 6.54
N LEU A 335 3.80 -5.51 6.86
CA LEU A 335 2.61 -4.66 6.83
C LEU A 335 2.01 -4.58 5.42
N LEU A 336 2.85 -4.38 4.40
CA LEU A 336 2.42 -4.35 3.01
C LEU A 336 1.77 -5.68 2.60
N GLY A 337 2.38 -6.81 3.00
CA GLY A 337 1.82 -8.14 2.73
C GLY A 337 0.46 -8.34 3.40
N LEU A 338 0.34 -8.02 4.69
CA LEU A 338 -0.93 -8.14 5.41
C LEU A 338 -2.02 -7.23 4.85
N VAL A 339 -1.68 -5.98 4.48
CA VAL A 339 -2.63 -5.05 3.84
C VAL A 339 -3.05 -5.58 2.48
N GLY A 340 -2.10 -6.06 1.66
CA GLY A 340 -2.38 -6.70 0.38
C GLY A 340 -3.25 -7.95 0.52
N GLY A 341 -3.03 -8.74 1.58
CA GLY A 341 -3.83 -9.90 1.91
C GLY A 341 -5.27 -9.55 2.30
N CYS A 342 -5.47 -8.59 3.20
CA CYS A 342 -6.81 -8.07 3.53
C CYS A 342 -7.51 -7.50 2.29
N ALA A 343 -6.78 -6.74 1.46
CA ALA A 343 -7.28 -6.21 0.20
C ALA A 343 -7.79 -7.31 -0.73
N ALA A 344 -6.99 -8.36 -0.97
CA ALA A 344 -7.39 -9.49 -1.80
C ALA A 344 -8.58 -10.27 -1.20
N LEU A 345 -8.63 -10.44 0.13
CA LEU A 345 -9.75 -11.08 0.81
C LEU A 345 -11.05 -10.28 0.66
N VAL A 346 -11.01 -8.95 0.78
CA VAL A 346 -12.16 -8.07 0.53
C VAL A 346 -12.63 -8.17 -0.93
N VAL A 347 -11.69 -8.19 -1.89
CA VAL A 347 -12.03 -8.34 -3.32
C VAL A 347 -12.70 -9.70 -3.58
N GLY A 348 -12.17 -10.79 -3.02
CA GLY A 348 -12.78 -12.12 -3.12
C GLY A 348 -14.18 -12.18 -2.50
N ALA A 349 -14.35 -11.60 -1.30
CA ALA A 349 -15.67 -11.51 -0.66
C ALA A 349 -16.65 -10.65 -1.47
N ALA A 350 -16.20 -9.52 -2.03
CA ALA A 350 -17.01 -8.64 -2.88
C ALA A 350 -17.41 -9.32 -4.20
N ALA A 351 -16.56 -10.18 -4.77
CA ALA A 351 -16.93 -11.00 -5.92
C ALA A 351 -18.11 -11.93 -5.58
N VAL A 352 -18.07 -12.61 -4.44
CA VAL A 352 -19.18 -13.49 -4.03
C VAL A 352 -20.44 -12.70 -3.71
N LEU A 353 -20.32 -11.61 -2.95
CA LEU A 353 -21.44 -10.78 -2.50
C LEU A 353 -22.08 -9.96 -3.63
N GLY A 354 -21.29 -9.48 -4.59
CA GLY A 354 -21.77 -8.69 -5.73
C GLY A 354 -22.59 -9.51 -6.72
N PHE A 355 -22.23 -10.78 -6.89
CA PHE A 355 -22.95 -11.73 -7.74
C PHE A 355 -24.07 -12.47 -6.99
N ALA A 356 -24.19 -12.28 -5.66
CA ALA A 356 -25.28 -12.84 -4.90
C ALA A 356 -26.63 -12.20 -5.29
N GLY A 357 -27.68 -13.02 -5.37
CA GLY A 357 -29.05 -12.55 -5.62
C GLY A 357 -29.71 -11.84 -4.43
N ASN A 358 -28.94 -11.44 -3.41
CA ASN A 358 -29.44 -10.80 -2.19
C ASN A 358 -28.99 -9.32 -2.14
N THR A 359 -29.96 -8.42 -2.03
CA THR A 359 -29.74 -6.97 -1.90
C THR A 359 -28.85 -6.63 -0.71
N TRP A 360 -28.99 -7.33 0.42
CA TRP A 360 -28.14 -7.09 1.60
C TRP A 360 -26.67 -7.43 1.33
N GLY A 361 -26.41 -8.47 0.53
CA GLY A 361 -25.06 -8.84 0.12
C GLY A 361 -24.44 -7.78 -0.78
N GLN A 362 -25.21 -7.27 -1.73
CA GLN A 362 -24.80 -6.18 -2.62
C GLN A 362 -24.50 -4.88 -1.86
N LEU A 363 -25.33 -4.53 -0.87
CA LEU A 363 -25.08 -3.38 0.03
C LEU A 363 -23.84 -3.58 0.89
N LEU A 364 -23.60 -4.80 1.38
CA LEU A 364 -22.40 -5.12 2.14
C LEU A 364 -21.13 -5.03 1.27
N ALA A 365 -21.20 -5.49 0.00
CA ALA A 365 -20.11 -5.34 -0.95
C ALA A 365 -19.79 -3.86 -1.24
N LEU A 366 -20.83 -3.02 -1.39
CA LEU A 366 -20.68 -1.58 -1.56
C LEU A 366 -20.01 -0.96 -0.33
N ALA A 367 -20.49 -1.27 0.87
CA ALA A 367 -19.94 -0.76 2.12
C ALA A 367 -18.48 -1.20 2.32
N ALA A 368 -18.14 -2.45 2.02
CA ALA A 368 -16.76 -2.95 2.09
C ALA A 368 -15.83 -2.25 1.09
N GLY A 369 -16.29 -2.03 -0.15
CA GLY A 369 -15.54 -1.30 -1.16
C GLY A 369 -15.29 0.16 -0.76
N LEU A 370 -16.32 0.86 -0.30
CA LEU A 370 -16.20 2.23 0.23
C LEU A 370 -15.29 2.28 1.46
N ALA A 371 -15.40 1.32 2.38
CA ALA A 371 -14.54 1.25 3.54
C ALA A 371 -13.07 1.12 3.14
N MET A 372 -12.74 0.28 2.16
CA MET A 372 -11.36 0.15 1.68
C MET A 372 -10.82 1.43 1.02
N LEU A 373 -11.66 2.15 0.26
CA LEU A 373 -11.28 3.45 -0.31
C LEU A 373 -11.00 4.48 0.79
N LEU A 374 -11.84 4.55 1.83
CA LEU A 374 -11.65 5.48 2.95
C LEU A 374 -10.42 5.11 3.79
N ARG A 375 -10.22 3.81 4.04
CA ARG A 375 -9.06 3.26 4.76
C ARG A 375 -7.74 3.50 4.06
N ALA A 376 -7.71 3.83 2.77
CA ALA A 376 -6.49 4.24 2.09
C ALA A 376 -5.82 5.44 2.79
N ARG A 377 -6.59 6.30 3.49
CA ARG A 377 -6.09 7.43 4.29
C ARG A 377 -5.30 7.03 5.54
N LEU A 378 -5.47 5.80 6.03
CA LEU A 378 -4.74 5.30 7.19
C LEU A 378 -3.24 5.14 6.89
N PHE A 379 -2.90 4.95 5.61
CA PHE A 379 -1.55 4.64 5.18
C PHE A 379 -0.86 5.87 4.58
N ARG A 380 0.43 6.01 4.86
CA ARG A 380 1.28 7.06 4.29
C ARG A 380 2.06 6.62 3.06
N TYR A 381 2.31 5.30 2.93
CA TYR A 381 3.14 4.74 1.87
C TYR A 381 2.32 4.38 0.63
N THR A 382 2.80 4.78 -0.54
CA THR A 382 2.11 4.62 -1.83
C THR A 382 1.67 3.19 -2.12
N SER A 383 2.48 2.19 -1.75
CA SER A 383 2.17 0.77 -1.96
C SER A 383 0.95 0.31 -1.17
N GLN A 384 0.86 0.68 0.12
CA GLN A 384 -0.27 0.33 0.99
C GLN A 384 -1.54 1.08 0.59
N VAL A 385 -1.39 2.37 0.25
CA VAL A 385 -2.49 3.20 -0.30
C VAL A 385 -3.02 2.59 -1.60
N ALA A 386 -2.13 2.19 -2.51
CA ALA A 386 -2.50 1.56 -3.77
C ALA A 386 -3.23 0.22 -3.56
N CYS A 387 -2.77 -0.63 -2.64
CA CYS A 387 -3.47 -1.89 -2.31
C CYS A 387 -4.91 -1.62 -1.82
N ALA A 388 -5.10 -0.67 -0.91
CA ALA A 388 -6.42 -0.34 -0.39
C ALA A 388 -7.33 0.30 -1.44
N LEU A 389 -6.78 1.22 -2.24
CA LEU A 389 -7.51 1.92 -3.29
C LEU A 389 -7.93 0.97 -4.43
N VAL A 390 -7.00 0.14 -4.91
CA VAL A 390 -7.29 -0.87 -5.95
C VAL A 390 -8.32 -1.88 -5.45
N ALA A 391 -8.22 -2.33 -4.19
CA ALA A 391 -9.22 -3.24 -3.62
C ALA A 391 -10.61 -2.61 -3.51
N GLY A 392 -10.70 -1.35 -3.06
CA GLY A 392 -11.96 -0.64 -2.99
C GLY A 392 -12.60 -0.45 -4.37
N LEU A 393 -11.81 -0.04 -5.37
CA LEU A 393 -12.29 0.09 -6.75
C LEU A 393 -12.69 -1.27 -7.36
N ALA A 394 -11.90 -2.31 -7.14
CA ALA A 394 -12.20 -3.66 -7.63
C ALA A 394 -13.47 -4.24 -6.99
N ALA A 395 -13.67 -4.04 -5.68
CA ALA A 395 -14.89 -4.45 -4.99
C ALA A 395 -16.14 -3.76 -5.54
N ILE A 396 -16.08 -2.44 -5.75
CA ILE A 396 -17.18 -1.68 -6.37
C ILE A 396 -17.39 -2.11 -7.83
N GLY A 397 -16.31 -2.32 -8.59
CA GLY A 397 -16.38 -2.81 -9.96
C GLY A 397 -17.04 -4.18 -10.08
N LEU A 398 -16.68 -5.12 -9.20
CA LEU A 398 -17.29 -6.45 -9.12
C LEU A 398 -18.76 -6.39 -8.73
N LEU A 399 -19.14 -5.49 -7.82
CA LEU A 399 -20.55 -5.23 -7.50
C LEU A 399 -21.31 -4.71 -8.71
N VAL A 400 -20.79 -3.71 -9.42
CA VAL A 400 -21.44 -3.16 -10.63
C VAL A 400 -21.56 -4.23 -11.71
N LEU A 401 -20.53 -5.05 -11.89
CA LEU A 401 -20.55 -6.16 -12.83
C LEU A 401 -21.60 -7.22 -12.45
N GLY A 402 -21.69 -7.59 -11.16
CA GLY A 402 -22.72 -8.49 -10.66
C GLY A 402 -24.14 -7.94 -10.86
N LEU A 403 -24.35 -6.65 -10.59
CA LEU A 403 -25.62 -5.96 -10.86
C LEU A 403 -25.96 -5.89 -12.35
N ALA A 404 -24.97 -5.77 -13.23
CA ALA A 404 -25.20 -5.72 -14.68
C ALA A 404 -25.48 -7.10 -15.28
N LEU A 405 -24.73 -8.13 -14.85
CA LEU A 405 -24.81 -9.48 -15.43
C LEU A 405 -25.93 -10.34 -14.82
N ASN A 406 -26.39 -10.03 -13.59
CA ASN A 406 -27.43 -10.80 -12.91
C ASN A 406 -28.67 -9.92 -12.60
N PRO A 407 -29.52 -9.63 -13.61
CA PRO A 407 -30.78 -8.92 -13.38
C PRO A 407 -31.75 -9.75 -12.53
N PRO A 408 -32.70 -9.11 -11.81
CA PRO A 408 -33.64 -9.80 -10.94
C PRO A 408 -34.53 -10.71 -11.78
N ALA A 409 -34.74 -11.94 -11.30
CA ALA A 409 -35.49 -12.96 -12.03
C ALA A 409 -36.90 -12.50 -12.41
N ASP A 410 -37.54 -11.66 -11.58
CA ASP A 410 -38.90 -11.18 -11.83
C ASP A 410 -38.97 -10.25 -13.06
N LEU A 411 -38.01 -9.33 -13.21
CA LEU A 411 -37.93 -8.44 -14.38
C LEU A 411 -37.60 -9.21 -15.67
N VAL A 412 -36.76 -10.24 -15.56
CA VAL A 412 -36.43 -11.10 -16.70
C VAL A 412 -37.63 -11.95 -17.11
N ARG A 413 -38.38 -12.49 -16.15
CA ARG A 413 -39.61 -13.24 -16.40
C ARG A 413 -40.67 -12.36 -17.04
N GLU A 414 -40.87 -11.16 -16.52
CA GLU A 414 -41.83 -10.19 -17.06
C GLU A 414 -41.51 -9.83 -18.51
N PHE A 415 -40.23 -9.60 -18.81
CA PHE A 415 -39.76 -9.39 -20.18
C PHE A 415 -40.00 -10.60 -21.09
N LEU A 416 -39.66 -11.82 -20.63
CA LEU A 416 -39.82 -13.05 -21.43
C LEU A 416 -41.28 -13.45 -21.64
N GLN A 417 -42.16 -13.16 -20.68
CA GLN A 417 -43.58 -13.55 -20.70
C GLN A 417 -44.48 -12.51 -21.36
N TYR A 418 -44.28 -11.23 -21.03
CA TYR A 418 -45.17 -10.13 -21.45
C TYR A 418 -44.53 -9.20 -22.48
N GLY A 419 -43.23 -9.36 -22.77
CA GLY A 419 -42.49 -8.47 -23.68
C GLY A 419 -42.25 -7.07 -23.11
N ASP A 420 -42.61 -6.81 -21.86
CA ASP A 420 -42.45 -5.50 -21.22
C ASP A 420 -40.98 -5.28 -20.82
N ARG A 421 -40.40 -4.19 -21.30
CA ARG A 421 -39.01 -3.77 -21.01
C ARG A 421 -38.95 -2.65 -19.99
N GLY A 422 -40.07 -2.06 -19.58
CA GLY A 422 -40.10 -0.86 -18.75
C GLY A 422 -39.28 -0.98 -17.48
N GLY A 423 -39.41 -2.09 -16.73
CA GLY A 423 -38.65 -2.31 -15.50
C GLY A 423 -37.15 -2.47 -15.70
N LEU A 424 -36.73 -3.11 -16.80
CA LEU A 424 -35.31 -3.26 -17.17
C LEU A 424 -34.73 -1.91 -17.63
N ASP A 425 -35.48 -1.14 -18.41
CA ASP A 425 -35.07 0.17 -18.90
C ASP A 425 -34.89 1.16 -17.73
N ILE A 426 -35.82 1.18 -16.77
CA ILE A 426 -35.70 2.01 -15.55
C ILE A 426 -34.45 1.61 -14.75
N ARG A 427 -34.20 0.31 -14.57
CA ARG A 427 -33.00 -0.18 -13.88
C ARG A 427 -31.72 0.24 -14.59
N THR A 428 -31.65 0.09 -15.91
CA THR A 428 -30.46 0.46 -16.69
C THR A 428 -30.20 1.95 -16.62
N VAL A 429 -31.23 2.79 -16.73
CA VAL A 429 -31.12 4.25 -16.55
C VAL A 429 -30.60 4.59 -15.16
N TRP A 430 -31.15 3.97 -14.10
CA TRP A 430 -30.69 4.21 -12.72
C TRP A 430 -29.25 3.78 -12.48
N LEU A 431 -28.86 2.59 -12.94
CA LEU A 431 -27.49 2.09 -12.80
C LEU A 431 -26.50 2.95 -13.59
N ALA A 432 -26.85 3.34 -14.82
CA ALA A 432 -26.03 4.23 -15.65
C ALA A 432 -25.89 5.61 -15.00
N ALA A 433 -26.97 6.19 -14.49
CA ALA A 433 -26.96 7.48 -13.79
C ALA A 433 -26.12 7.42 -12.51
N ALA A 434 -26.26 6.36 -11.70
CA ALA A 434 -25.47 6.17 -10.49
C ALA A 434 -23.97 6.02 -10.81
N LEU A 435 -23.62 5.26 -11.84
CA LEU A 435 -22.23 5.07 -12.27
C LEU A 435 -21.64 6.37 -12.84
N ALA A 436 -22.40 7.11 -13.65
CA ALA A 436 -21.99 8.41 -14.17
C ALA A 436 -21.78 9.43 -13.04
N ALA A 437 -22.67 9.46 -12.04
CA ALA A 437 -22.51 10.31 -10.86
C ALA A 437 -21.27 9.92 -10.04
N GLY A 438 -21.03 8.62 -9.84
CA GLY A 438 -19.83 8.12 -9.18
C GLY A 438 -18.54 8.49 -9.92
N ALA A 439 -18.52 8.34 -11.25
CA ALA A 439 -17.39 8.74 -12.09
C ALA A 439 -17.15 10.25 -12.06
N ALA A 440 -18.22 11.06 -12.12
CA ALA A 440 -18.13 12.52 -12.00
C ALA A 440 -17.58 12.93 -10.62
N LEU A 441 -18.03 12.29 -9.54
CA LEU A 441 -17.53 12.52 -8.19
C LEU A 441 -16.04 12.17 -8.06
N ALA A 442 -15.64 10.98 -8.52
CA ALA A 442 -14.24 10.55 -8.49
C ALA A 442 -13.34 11.49 -9.30
N THR A 443 -13.82 11.95 -10.46
CA THR A 443 -13.12 12.92 -11.31
C THR A 443 -13.00 14.29 -10.62
N ALA A 444 -14.08 14.79 -10.00
CA ALA A 444 -14.05 16.03 -9.24
C ALA A 444 -13.07 15.96 -8.07
N ILE A 445 -13.08 14.87 -7.31
CA ILE A 445 -12.12 14.60 -6.23
C ILE A 445 -10.69 14.62 -6.77
N GLY A 446 -10.40 13.87 -7.84
CA GLY A 446 -9.07 13.76 -8.43
C GLY A 446 -8.52 15.06 -9.03
N LEU A 447 -9.38 15.93 -9.56
CA LEU A 447 -8.96 17.20 -10.17
C LEU A 447 -8.93 18.38 -9.20
N VAL A 448 -9.81 18.40 -8.20
CA VAL A 448 -9.98 19.56 -7.30
C VAL A 448 -9.10 19.46 -6.05
N ILE A 449 -9.08 18.29 -5.39
CA ILE A 449 -8.42 18.14 -4.08
C ILE A 449 -6.90 18.38 -4.16
N PRO A 450 -6.16 17.84 -5.14
CA PRO A 450 -4.71 18.09 -5.22
C PRO A 450 -4.34 19.56 -5.44
N ARG A 451 -5.23 20.35 -6.07
CA ARG A 451 -4.99 21.76 -6.40
C ARG A 451 -5.39 22.70 -5.27
N LYS A 452 -6.56 22.49 -4.68
CA LYS A 452 -7.16 23.41 -3.69
C LYS A 452 -6.96 22.96 -2.23
N GLY A 453 -6.56 21.71 -2.03
CA GLY A 453 -6.57 21.06 -0.72
C GLY A 453 -8.00 20.74 -0.25
N LEU A 454 -8.09 19.98 0.84
CA LEU A 454 -9.35 19.70 1.54
C LEU A 454 -9.55 20.75 2.65
N SER A 455 -10.72 21.37 2.69
CA SER A 455 -11.07 22.24 3.82
C SER A 455 -11.28 21.41 5.10
N PRO A 456 -11.08 21.98 6.30
CA PRO A 456 -11.28 21.27 7.56
C PRO A 456 -12.69 20.68 7.73
N PHE A 457 -13.70 21.35 7.16
CA PHE A 457 -15.08 20.88 7.14
C PHE A 457 -15.22 19.56 6.36
N TRP A 458 -14.69 19.51 5.13
CA TRP A 458 -14.74 18.30 4.31
C TRP A 458 -13.90 17.16 4.87
N GLY A 459 -12.76 17.48 5.50
CA GLY A 459 -11.97 16.48 6.23
C GLY A 459 -12.78 15.81 7.35
N ARG A 460 -13.45 16.62 8.19
CA ARG A 460 -14.28 16.11 9.29
C ARG A 460 -15.52 15.37 8.82
N LEU A 461 -16.17 15.84 7.76
CA LEU A 461 -17.30 15.12 7.15
C LEU A 461 -16.86 13.74 6.65
N LEU A 462 -15.69 13.64 6.02
CA LEU A 462 -15.16 12.37 5.56
C LEU A 462 -14.89 11.41 6.73
N ASP A 463 -14.36 11.92 7.85
CA ASP A 463 -14.14 11.11 9.06
C ASP A 463 -15.46 10.57 9.64
N LEU A 464 -16.53 11.37 9.62
CA LEU A 464 -17.87 10.92 10.04
C LEU A 464 -18.45 9.87 9.09
N VAL A 465 -18.30 10.08 7.78
CA VAL A 465 -18.73 9.13 6.75
C VAL A 465 -17.96 7.82 6.88
N GLU A 466 -16.65 7.87 7.12
CA GLU A 466 -15.82 6.70 7.37
C GLU A 466 -16.30 5.93 8.60
N GLY A 467 -16.56 6.63 9.72
CA GLY A 467 -17.14 6.01 10.91
C GLY A 467 -18.49 5.35 10.64
N ALA A 468 -19.38 6.01 9.91
CA ALA A 468 -20.71 5.48 9.57
C ALA A 468 -20.64 4.25 8.65
N VAL A 469 -19.77 4.27 7.63
CA VAL A 469 -19.56 3.13 6.71
C VAL A 469 -18.95 1.95 7.46
N LEU A 470 -17.98 2.17 8.34
CA LEU A 470 -17.40 1.09 9.13
C LEU A 470 -18.41 0.48 10.12
N LEU A 471 -19.24 1.32 10.74
CA LEU A 471 -20.27 0.85 11.67
C LEU A 471 -21.38 0.06 10.97
N SER A 472 -21.72 0.40 9.72
CA SER A 472 -22.78 -0.29 8.95
C SER A 472 -22.40 -1.70 8.50
N LEU A 473 -21.11 -2.05 8.46
CA LEU A 473 -20.64 -3.39 8.06
C LEU A 473 -21.22 -4.50 8.94
N VAL A 474 -21.33 -4.29 10.26
CA VAL A 474 -21.83 -5.31 11.20
C VAL A 474 -23.33 -5.54 11.03
N PRO A 475 -24.20 -4.51 11.04
CA PRO A 475 -25.63 -4.69 10.75
C PRO A 475 -25.89 -5.32 9.38
N LEU A 476 -25.17 -4.89 8.33
CA LEU A 476 -25.33 -5.46 7.00
C LEU A 476 -24.91 -6.93 6.96
N CYS A 477 -23.82 -7.32 7.65
CA CYS A 477 -23.45 -8.71 7.81
C CYS A 477 -24.56 -9.53 8.49
N LEU A 478 -25.14 -9.03 9.58
CA LEU A 478 -26.24 -9.70 10.28
C LEU A 478 -27.50 -9.83 9.41
N ALA A 479 -27.77 -8.84 8.54
CA ALA A 479 -28.86 -8.90 7.58
C ALA A 479 -28.63 -9.98 6.52
N VAL A 480 -27.40 -10.13 6.02
CA VAL A 480 -27.07 -11.20 5.06
C VAL A 480 -27.17 -12.59 5.68
N LEU A 481 -26.91 -12.70 6.98
CA LEU A 481 -27.03 -13.94 7.75
C LEU A 481 -28.46 -14.24 8.22
N ASP A 482 -29.46 -13.47 7.78
CA ASP A 482 -30.87 -13.64 8.15
C ASP A 482 -31.14 -13.61 9.67
N VAL A 483 -30.26 -12.97 10.44
CA VAL A 483 -30.39 -12.89 11.91
C VAL A 483 -31.61 -12.08 12.31
N TYR A 484 -31.93 -11.01 11.57
CA TYR A 484 -33.10 -10.18 11.86
C TYR A 484 -34.43 -10.90 11.58
N SER A 485 -34.50 -11.70 10.52
CA SER A 485 -35.70 -12.50 10.21
C SER A 485 -35.88 -13.61 11.24
N ALA A 486 -34.79 -14.28 11.66
CA ALA A 486 -34.80 -15.26 12.75
C ALA A 486 -35.23 -14.64 14.09
N ALA A 487 -34.75 -13.43 14.43
CA ALA A 487 -35.16 -12.75 15.65
C ALA A 487 -36.65 -12.36 15.61
N ARG A 488 -37.15 -11.91 14.45
CA ARG A 488 -38.55 -11.56 14.27
C ARG A 488 -39.47 -12.78 14.40
N SER A 489 -39.08 -13.94 13.85
CA SER A 489 -39.87 -15.17 13.92
C SER A 489 -39.94 -15.79 15.31
N LEU A 490 -39.01 -15.46 16.22
CA LEU A 490 -39.10 -15.86 17.64
C LEU A 490 -40.10 -15.03 18.44
N THR A 491 -40.46 -13.84 17.94
CA THR A 491 -41.39 -12.92 18.63
C THR A 491 -42.81 -12.92 18.06
N SER A 492 -43.02 -13.57 16.90
CA SER A 492 -44.33 -13.80 16.27
C SER A 492 -44.80 -15.21 16.55
#